data_AF-A0A6J4NZS9-F1
#
_entry.id   AF-A0A6J4NZS9-F1
#
_cell.length_a   1.000
_cell.length_b   1.000
_cell.length_c   1.000
_cell.angle_alpha   90.00
_cell.angle_beta   90.00
_cell.angle_gamma   90.00
#
_symmetry.space_group_name_H-M   'P 1'
#
loop_
_entity.id
_entity.type
_entity.pdbx_description
1 polymer ?
#
loop_
_entity_poly.entity_id
_entity_poly.type
_entity_poly.pdbx_seq_one_letter_code
_entity_poly.pdbx_strand_id
1 'polypeptide(L)' 'MRNGTLGLLFFLVALVATVAMGRYYVLGVLAGDRVTSRWAAVCFLVFGAVAVWSLIGVLG' A
#
# COMPACT_ATOMS: atom_id res chain seq x y z
N MET A 1 -20.04 -6.45 -13.84
CA MET A 1 -20.17 -5.55 -12.67
C MET A 1 -19.49 -6.11 -11.41
N ARG A 2 -19.76 -7.35 -10.98
CA ARG A 2 -19.18 -7.94 -9.75
C ARG A 2 -17.64 -8.01 -9.68
N ASN A 3 -16.95 -8.19 -10.82
CA ASN A 3 -15.48 -8.19 -10.86
C ASN A 3 -14.86 -6.80 -10.69
N GLY A 4 -15.47 -5.76 -11.28
CA GLY A 4 -14.98 -4.39 -11.16
C GLY A 4 -15.10 -3.85 -9.72
N THR A 5 -16.19 -4.19 -9.02
CA THR A 5 -16.38 -3.79 -7.61
C THR A 5 -15.35 -4.45 -6.68
N LEU A 6 -15.04 -5.73 -6.88
CA LEU A 6 -14.01 -6.42 -6.09
C LEU A 6 -12.62 -5.84 -6.36
N GLY A 7 -12.26 -5.58 -7.63
CA GLY A 7 -10.99 -4.93 -7.97
C GLY A 7 -10.87 -3.51 -7.38
N LEU A 8 -11.96 -2.76 -7.33
CA LEU A 8 -11.98 -1.44 -6.70
C LEU A 8 -11.78 -1.52 -5.18
N LEU A 9 -12.40 -2.49 -4.52
CA LEU A 9 -12.22 -2.72 -3.09
C LEU A 9 -10.78 -3.14 -2.76
N PHE A 10 -10.20 -4.06 -3.54
CA PHE A 10 -8.80 -4.45 -3.39
C PHE A 10 -7.86 -3.26 -3.59
N PHE A 11 -8.12 -2.43 -4.60
CA PHE A 11 -7.37 -1.19 -4.82
C PHE A 11 -7.45 -0.26 -3.60
N LEU A 12 -8.65 -0.01 -3.07
CA LEU A 12 -8.84 0.88 -1.92
C LEU A 12 -8.14 0.36 -0.67
N VAL A 13 -8.25 -0.95 -0.37
CA VAL A 13 -7.56 -1.56 0.77
C VAL A 13 -6.05 -1.47 0.60
N ALA A 14 -5.53 -1.80 -0.59
CA ALA A 14 -4.10 -1.70 -0.87
C ALA A 14 -3.60 -0.26 -0.75
N LEU A 15 -4.36 0.73 -1.26
CA LEU A 15 -4.03 2.14 -1.17
C LEU A 15 -3.96 2.62 0.29
N VAL A 16 -4.96 2.26 1.10
CA VAL A 16 -4.97 2.60 2.54
C VAL A 16 -3.79 1.95 3.27
N ALA A 17 -3.48 0.69 2.97
CA ALA A 17 -2.32 0.00 3.53
C ALA A 17 -1.01 0.70 3.14
N THR A 18 -0.85 1.10 1.87
CA THR A 18 0.31 1.87 1.39
C THR A 18 0.46 3.18 2.19
N VAL A 19 -0.61 3.96 2.32
CA VAL A 19 -0.57 5.24 3.07
C VAL A 19 -0.21 5.01 4.54
N ALA A 20 -0.79 4.00 5.18
CA ALA A 20 -0.47 3.64 6.56
C ALA A 20 1.01 3.26 6.72
N MET A 21 1.56 2.47 5.80
CA MET A 21 2.97 2.09 5.80
C MET A 21 3.90 3.27 5.56
N GLY A 22 3.52 4.23 4.70
CA GLY A 22 4.24 5.49 4.53
C GLY A 22 4.31 6.30 5.83
N ARG A 23 3.20 6.34 6.59
CA ARG A 23 3.19 6.98 7.91
C ARG A 23 4.10 6.26 8.90
N TYR A 24 4.06 4.93 8.97
CA TYR A 24 4.96 4.17 9.84
C TYR A 24 6.43 4.33 9.47
N TYR A 25 6.73 4.43 8.18
CA TYR A 25 8.07 4.76 7.71
C TYR A 25 8.55 6.10 8.25
N VAL A 26 7.76 7.17 8.08
CA VAL A 26 8.11 8.50 8.58
C VAL A 26 8.29 8.49 10.10
N LEU A 27 7.38 7.84 10.83
CA LEU A 27 7.49 7.73 12.29
C LEU A 27 8.73 6.93 12.72
N GLY A 28 9.04 5.82 12.05
CA GLY A 28 10.23 5.03 12.33
C GLY A 28 11.52 5.83 12.07
N VAL A 29 11.55 6.64 11.00
CA VAL A 29 12.70 7.50 10.68
C VAL A 29 12.88 8.56 11.76
N LEU A 30 11.79 9.21 12.19
CA LEU A 30 11.82 10.21 13.26
C LEU A 30 12.23 9.61 14.62
N ALA A 31 11.83 8.38 14.89
CA ALA A 31 12.19 7.64 16.10
C ALA A 31 13.62 7.06 16.07
N GLY A 32 14.32 7.11 14.94
CA GLY A 32 15.63 6.49 14.76
C GLY A 32 15.59 4.95 14.65
N ASP A 33 14.40 4.35 14.56
CA ASP A 33 14.22 2.91 14.40
C ASP A 33 14.37 2.50 12.92
N ARG A 34 15.61 2.10 12.59
CA ARG A 34 15.98 1.67 11.23
C ARG A 34 15.34 0.35 10.81
N VAL A 35 15.00 -0.54 11.75
CA VAL A 35 14.44 -1.85 11.43
C VAL A 35 12.97 -1.67 11.04
N THR A 36 12.18 -1.02 11.89
CA THR A 36 10.76 -0.76 11.62
C THR A 36 10.59 0.11 10.36
N SER A 37 11.46 1.10 10.15
CA SER A 37 11.44 1.92 8.93
C SER A 37 11.69 1.10 7.67
N ARG A 38 12.66 0.19 7.67
CA ARG A 38 12.95 -0.66 6.50
C ARG A 38 11.77 -1.56 6.17
N TRP A 39 11.18 -2.20 7.16
CA TRP A 39 9.99 -3.03 6.96
C TRP A 39 8.80 -2.22 6.46
N ALA A 40 8.56 -1.04 7.02
CA ALA A 40 7.51 -0.14 6.56
C ALA A 40 7.73 0.31 5.10
N ALA A 41 8.97 0.59 4.70
CA ALA A 41 9.30 0.92 3.31
C ALA A 41 9.05 -0.27 2.35
N VAL A 42 9.43 -1.49 2.74
CA VAL A 42 9.14 -2.69 1.96
C VAL A 42 7.63 -2.89 1.82
N CYS A 43 6.88 -2.79 2.90
CA CYS A 43 5.43 -2.92 2.88
C CYS A 43 4.78 -1.81 2.03
N PHE A 44 5.27 -0.57 2.11
CA PHE A 44 4.81 0.53 1.25
C PHE A 44 4.94 0.19 -0.23
N LEU A 45 6.10 -0.34 -0.65
CA LEU A 45 6.34 -0.73 -2.03
C LEU A 45 5.44 -1.90 -2.47
N VAL A 46 5.29 -2.92 -1.61
CA VAL A 46 4.45 -4.10 -1.91
C VAL A 46 2.99 -3.71 -2.07
N PHE A 47 2.42 -3.01 -1.08
CA PHE A 47 1.02 -2.58 -1.16
C PHE A 47 0.79 -1.56 -2.29
N GLY A 48 1.78 -0.70 -2.56
CA GLY A 48 1.75 0.22 -3.71
C GLY A 48 1.67 -0.53 -5.04
N ALA A 49 2.51 -1.55 -5.24
CA ALA A 49 2.46 -2.38 -6.44
C ALA A 49 1.13 -3.13 -6.58
N VAL A 50 0.58 -3.67 -5.49
CA VAL A 50 -0.73 -4.32 -5.49
C VAL A 50 -1.85 -3.33 -5.84
N ALA A 51 -1.80 -2.10 -5.32
CA ALA A 51 -2.76 -1.06 -5.67
C ALA A 51 -2.71 -0.74 -7.16
N VAL A 52 -1.51 -0.53 -7.72
CA VAL A 52 -1.34 -0.26 -9.16
C VAL A 52 -1.88 -1.42 -10.01
N TRP A 53 -1.54 -2.67 -9.67
CA TRP A 53 -2.02 -3.85 -10.37
C TRP A 53 -3.55 -3.96 -10.33
N SER A 54 -4.15 -3.77 -9.15
CA SER A 54 -5.59 -3.83 -8.96
C SER A 54 -6.30 -2.73 -9.76
N LEU A 55 -5.70 -1.54 -9.84
CA LEU A 55 -6.23 -0.43 -10.63
C LEU A 55 -6.19 -0.74 -12.13
N ILE A 56 -5.09 -1.29 -12.64
CA ILE A 56 -4.98 -1.72 -14.04
C ILE A 56 -6.06 -2.75 -14.37
N GLY A 57 -6.29 -3.73 -13.49
CA GLY A 57 -7.35 -4.73 -13.67
C GLY A 57 -8.78 -4.22 -13.54
N VAL A 58 -8.97 -2.99 -13.03
CA VAL A 58 -10.29 -2.32 -12.99
C VAL A 58 -10.51 -1.43 -14.21
N LEU A 59 -9.44 -0.83 -14.73
CA LEU A 59 -9.49 0.11 -15.86
C LEU A 59 -9.37 -0.56 -17.24
N GLY A 60 -8.77 -1.75 -17.32
CA GLY A 60 -8.69 -2.59 -18.52
C GLY A 60 -9.83 -3.59 -18.63
#